data_AF-A0A931WZN9-F1
#
_entry.id   AF-A0A931WZN9-F1
#
_cell.length_a   1.000
_cell.length_b   1.000
_cell.length_c   1.000
_cell.angle_alpha   90.00
_cell.angle_beta   90.00
_cell.angle_gamma   90.00
#
_symmetry.space_group_name_H-M   'P 1'
#
loop_
_entity.id
_entity.type
_entity.pdbx_description
1 polymer ?
#
loop_
_entity_poly.entity_id
_entity_poly.type
_entity_poly.pdbx_seq_one_letter_code
_entity_poly.pdbx_strand_id
1 'polypeptide(L)'
;MIVLITGSLHGSAGEIQVGRVTIGSNLNGLSYWSTQLPFLDAFKTSSAWISGTKDFWDDGRRLDSDERGWVKSLAPGQVANRVLFHDTVKFSGSLSRRFIVEYEGNGDLGYADLAKLVKHGDHRDIIEIESGKGDATLSLTSIDPGNYIRNIRMIPEGIQAEPDEIFNPVFLSRLKGYRALRFMIWMLGDSSEDIAARRWSGRATLQDATWTIKGAPLEVMVALSNRLQADPWFCLPHAVDDDYVRRFAELVQSSLHPKLKVYLEYSNEVWNDVFPQTAYARKQGMALGLSQDPSEAMLRYYAKRAVEIFSIFEPLLGKKRIVRVLSFQSDGMPEYSDELVLSFGDTRKHVDAVAIGPYFGTELAADADGVARTRKMSLDELLKELENSSLPKAKAEMLAHVVVARKYGLPMIAYEGGQHLWNMSGQDAPELDALFTAANRDPRMSALYSRYLKDWAEADGGLFMHLLDCGSFEGAGNWGALEYITQPRAEAPKYDALQRFMSAPDPP
;
A
#
# COMPACT_ATOMS: atom_id res chain seq x y z
N MET A 1 42.44 -7.60 51.69
CA MET A 1 42.84 -6.18 51.75
C MET A 1 43.10 -5.74 50.32
N ILE A 2 42.05 -5.32 49.63
CA ILE A 2 42.08 -4.88 48.22
C ILE A 2 41.55 -3.45 48.22
N VAL A 3 42.38 -2.54 47.73
CA VAL A 3 42.15 -1.09 47.74
C VAL A 3 41.15 -0.73 46.64
N LEU A 4 40.10 -0.02 47.05
CA LEU A 4 39.14 0.68 46.20
C LEU A 4 39.83 1.82 45.44
N ILE A 5 39.65 1.86 44.12
CA ILE A 5 39.78 3.09 43.33
C ILE A 5 38.44 3.30 42.62
N THR A 6 37.66 4.23 43.16
CA THR A 6 36.45 4.79 42.58
C THR A 6 36.84 5.88 41.58
N GLY A 7 36.75 5.58 40.28
CA GLY A 7 36.82 6.56 39.20
C GLY A 7 35.42 6.83 38.66
N SER A 8 34.87 7.99 39.01
CA SER A 8 33.60 8.52 38.50
C SER A 8 33.77 8.91 37.03
N LEU A 9 33.11 8.17 36.13
CA LEU A 9 32.81 8.61 34.77
C LEU A 9 31.34 9.05 34.72
N HIS A 10 31.09 10.29 35.16
CA HIS A 10 29.88 11.02 34.77
C HIS A 10 30.07 11.50 33.33
N GLY A 11 29.84 10.61 32.37
CA GLY A 11 29.38 11.00 31.05
C GLY A 11 27.86 10.91 31.07
N SER A 12 27.15 12.02 30.86
CA SER A 12 25.70 11.99 30.71
C SER A 12 25.37 11.16 29.47
N ALA A 13 25.05 9.87 29.66
CA ALA A 13 24.16 9.18 28.76
C ALA A 13 22.85 9.95 28.82
N GLY A 14 22.61 10.83 27.83
CA GLY A 14 21.30 11.44 27.70
C GLY A 14 20.29 10.31 27.69
N GLU A 15 19.31 10.35 28.59
CA GLU A 15 18.14 9.50 28.51
C GLU A 15 17.60 9.64 27.08
N ILE A 16 17.73 8.57 26.29
CA ILE A 16 17.03 8.48 25.02
C ILE A 16 15.56 8.47 25.42
N GLN A 17 14.87 9.59 25.22
CA GLN A 17 13.41 9.60 25.28
C GLN A 17 12.92 8.57 24.27
N VAL A 18 12.46 7.42 24.77
CA VAL A 18 11.77 6.41 23.96
C VAL A 18 10.58 7.13 23.35
N GLY A 19 10.63 7.33 22.03
CA GLY A 19 9.54 7.96 21.31
C GLY A 19 8.30 7.08 21.40
N ARG A 20 7.14 7.67 21.65
CA ARG A 20 5.85 6.95 21.61
C ARG A 20 5.70 6.22 20.27
N VAL A 21 5.44 4.91 20.30
CA VAL A 21 5.05 4.15 19.10
C VAL A 21 3.81 4.78 18.51
N THR A 22 3.88 5.10 17.22
CA THR A 22 2.74 5.57 16.44
C THR A 22 2.38 4.53 15.39
N ILE A 23 1.11 4.41 15.06
CA ILE A 23 0.64 3.47 14.03
C ILE A 23 0.31 4.22 12.76
N GLY A 24 0.73 3.68 11.62
CA GLY A 24 0.22 4.03 10.30
C GLY A 24 -0.18 2.77 9.54
N SER A 25 -0.49 2.92 8.25
CA SER A 25 -0.87 1.80 7.39
C SER A 25 -0.40 2.03 5.97
N ASN A 26 -0.07 0.96 5.23
CA ASN A 26 -0.18 1.05 3.77
C ASN A 26 -1.66 0.99 3.38
N LEU A 27 -1.94 1.52 2.20
CA LEU A 27 -3.26 1.45 1.57
C LEU A 27 -3.31 0.30 0.58
N ASN A 28 -4.44 -0.39 0.55
CA ASN A 28 -4.69 -1.41 -0.47
C ASN A 28 -4.71 -0.83 -1.89
N GLY A 29 -4.48 -1.71 -2.87
CA GLY A 29 -4.46 -1.35 -4.28
C GLY A 29 -5.80 -0.84 -4.81
N LEU A 30 -5.70 0.01 -5.84
CA LEU A 30 -6.85 0.48 -6.59
C LEU A 30 -7.24 -0.57 -7.63
N SER A 31 -8.41 -1.16 -7.46
CA SER A 31 -8.99 -2.11 -8.42
C SER A 31 -10.51 -2.11 -8.30
N TYR A 32 -11.18 -2.65 -9.32
CA TYR A 32 -12.65 -2.76 -9.33
C TYR A 32 -13.16 -3.84 -8.36
N TRP A 33 -12.28 -4.73 -7.90
CA TRP A 33 -12.54 -5.74 -6.86
C TRP A 33 -12.09 -5.30 -5.46
N SER A 34 -11.56 -4.08 -5.31
CA SER A 34 -11.07 -3.59 -4.02
C SER A 34 -12.23 -3.32 -3.06
N THR A 35 -12.17 -3.92 -1.87
CA THR A 35 -13.14 -3.68 -0.79
C THR A 35 -12.87 -2.40 0.01
N GLN A 36 -11.81 -1.65 -0.34
CA GLN A 36 -11.42 -0.39 0.31
C GLN A 36 -12.31 0.79 -0.12
N LEU A 37 -12.76 0.81 -1.38
CA LEU A 37 -13.66 1.82 -1.96
C LEU A 37 -13.31 3.28 -1.57
N PRO A 38 -12.12 3.78 -1.93
CA PRO A 38 -11.58 5.02 -1.35
C PRO A 38 -12.22 6.30 -1.88
N PHE A 39 -12.86 6.29 -3.06
CA PHE A 39 -13.29 7.51 -3.75
C PHE A 39 -14.82 7.66 -3.83
N LEU A 40 -15.29 8.91 -3.85
CA LEU A 40 -16.69 9.22 -4.17
C LEU A 40 -16.99 9.05 -5.65
N ASP A 41 -16.04 9.39 -6.52
CA ASP A 41 -16.11 9.00 -7.92
C ASP A 41 -15.66 7.54 -8.07
N ALA A 42 -16.63 6.64 -7.95
CA ALA A 42 -16.41 5.20 -8.03
C ALA A 42 -15.83 4.76 -9.38
N PHE A 43 -15.99 5.59 -10.43
CA PHE A 43 -15.45 5.29 -11.75
C PHE A 43 -13.91 5.26 -11.75
N LYS A 44 -13.26 5.96 -10.81
CA LYS A 44 -11.79 6.00 -10.70
C LYS A 44 -11.14 4.68 -10.27
N THR A 45 -11.92 3.73 -9.74
CA THR A 45 -11.47 2.36 -9.42
C THR A 45 -11.91 1.32 -10.44
N SER A 46 -12.54 1.70 -11.55
CA SER A 46 -12.95 0.76 -12.60
C SER A 46 -11.76 0.15 -13.36
N SER A 47 -12.00 -0.97 -14.06
CA SER A 47 -10.99 -1.63 -14.91
C SER A 47 -10.50 -0.73 -16.06
N ALA A 48 -9.47 -1.14 -16.80
CA ALA A 48 -9.26 -0.59 -18.15
C ALA A 48 -10.50 -0.84 -19.03
N TRP A 49 -10.62 -0.09 -20.13
CA TRP A 49 -11.53 -0.48 -21.20
C TRP A 49 -11.00 -1.72 -21.90
N ILE A 50 -11.90 -2.64 -22.22
CA ILE A 50 -11.64 -3.91 -22.88
C ILE A 50 -12.40 -3.89 -24.20
N SER A 51 -11.72 -4.19 -25.30
CA SER A 51 -12.40 -4.30 -26.59
C SER A 51 -13.26 -5.54 -26.62
N GLY A 52 -14.50 -5.44 -27.07
CA GLY A 52 -15.38 -6.58 -27.23
C GLY A 52 -16.27 -6.47 -28.46
N THR A 53 -17.24 -7.38 -28.51
CA THR A 53 -18.36 -7.33 -29.45
C THR A 53 -19.66 -7.53 -28.67
N LYS A 54 -20.79 -7.57 -29.38
CA LYS A 54 -22.08 -7.93 -28.77
C LYS A 54 -22.04 -9.30 -28.06
N ASP A 55 -21.27 -10.25 -28.59
CA ASP A 55 -21.31 -11.65 -28.16
C ASP A 55 -20.07 -12.06 -27.35
N PHE A 56 -19.04 -11.20 -27.27
CA PHE A 56 -17.78 -11.51 -26.61
C PHE A 56 -17.29 -10.34 -25.75
N TRP A 57 -16.92 -10.64 -24.50
CA TRP A 57 -16.42 -9.65 -23.55
C TRP A 57 -15.08 -9.04 -23.96
N ASP A 58 -14.13 -9.89 -24.35
CA ASP A 58 -12.81 -9.53 -24.86
C ASP A 58 -12.61 -10.17 -26.22
N ASP A 59 -12.45 -9.35 -27.26
CA ASP A 59 -12.17 -9.80 -28.62
C ASP A 59 -10.70 -9.62 -29.03
N GLY A 60 -9.85 -9.19 -28.10
CA GLY A 60 -8.42 -8.99 -28.29
C GLY A 60 -8.04 -7.85 -29.23
N ARG A 61 -9.01 -7.10 -29.79
CA ARG A 61 -8.73 -5.96 -30.67
C ARG A 61 -8.28 -4.76 -29.85
N ARG A 62 -7.51 -3.87 -30.49
CA ARG A 62 -7.12 -2.59 -29.89
C ARG A 62 -8.30 -1.61 -29.91
N LEU A 63 -8.49 -0.88 -28.82
CA LEU A 63 -9.36 0.30 -28.77
C LEU A 63 -8.59 1.55 -29.21
N ASP A 64 -9.26 2.42 -29.96
CA ASP A 64 -8.76 3.76 -30.28
C ASP A 64 -9.04 4.72 -29.11
N SER A 65 -8.14 4.75 -28.13
CA SER A 65 -8.26 5.60 -26.94
C SER A 65 -7.31 6.80 -26.99
N ASP A 66 -7.66 7.86 -26.27
CA ASP A 66 -6.77 8.99 -26.00
C ASP A 66 -5.71 8.66 -24.91
N GLU A 67 -4.85 9.63 -24.61
CA GLU A 67 -3.79 9.50 -23.60
C GLU A 67 -4.29 9.31 -22.14
N ARG A 68 -5.57 9.64 -21.90
CA ARG A 68 -6.27 9.50 -20.60
C ARG A 68 -7.05 8.19 -20.50
N GLY A 69 -7.13 7.43 -21.60
CA GLY A 69 -7.84 6.17 -21.67
C GLY A 69 -9.31 6.29 -22.06
N TRP A 70 -9.78 7.44 -22.57
CA TRP A 70 -11.14 7.57 -23.11
C TRP A 70 -11.20 7.05 -24.55
N VAL A 71 -12.23 6.26 -24.87
CA VAL A 71 -12.38 5.66 -26.20
C VAL A 71 -12.91 6.71 -27.18
N LYS A 72 -12.13 7.01 -28.23
CA LYS A 72 -12.45 8.03 -29.23
C LYS A 72 -13.33 7.49 -30.36
N SER A 73 -13.16 6.23 -30.72
CA SER A 73 -13.93 5.59 -31.79
C SER A 73 -14.01 4.08 -31.63
N LEU A 74 -15.03 3.47 -32.25
CA LEU A 74 -15.23 2.02 -32.29
C LEU A 74 -15.14 1.54 -33.74
N ALA A 75 -14.41 0.46 -33.97
CA ALA A 75 -14.42 -0.24 -35.25
C ALA A 75 -15.78 -0.91 -35.52
N PRO A 76 -16.10 -1.31 -36.76
CA PRO A 76 -17.34 -2.03 -37.04
C PRO A 76 -17.52 -3.26 -36.13
N GLY A 77 -18.69 -3.34 -35.48
CA GLY A 77 -19.05 -4.40 -34.53
C GLY A 77 -18.28 -4.39 -33.21
N GLN A 78 -17.44 -3.39 -32.94
CA GLN A 78 -16.70 -3.24 -31.69
C GLN A 78 -17.55 -2.54 -30.64
N VAL A 79 -17.43 -2.98 -29.40
CA VAL A 79 -17.87 -2.28 -28.20
C VAL A 79 -16.67 -2.07 -27.28
N ALA A 80 -16.74 -1.11 -26.36
CA ALA A 80 -15.76 -0.98 -25.30
C ALA A 80 -16.41 -1.33 -23.96
N ASN A 81 -15.96 -2.42 -23.35
CA ASN A 81 -16.47 -2.94 -22.09
C ASN A 81 -15.60 -2.50 -20.91
N ARG A 82 -16.19 -2.39 -19.73
CA ARG A 82 -15.50 -2.04 -18.49
C ARG A 82 -16.20 -2.67 -17.29
N VAL A 83 -15.42 -3.16 -16.34
CA VAL A 83 -15.93 -3.58 -15.03
C VAL A 83 -15.90 -2.38 -14.09
N LEU A 84 -17.07 -2.01 -13.56
CA LEU A 84 -17.22 -0.96 -12.56
C LEU A 84 -16.86 -1.51 -11.17
N PHE A 85 -17.39 -2.68 -10.85
CA PHE A 85 -17.20 -3.37 -9.57
C PHE A 85 -17.21 -4.88 -9.74
N HIS A 86 -16.55 -5.59 -8.84
CA HIS A 86 -16.63 -7.04 -8.66
C HIS A 86 -17.09 -7.36 -7.23
N ASP A 87 -18.00 -8.32 -7.09
CA ASP A 87 -18.51 -8.85 -5.81
C ASP A 87 -19.02 -7.77 -4.82
N THR A 88 -20.26 -7.32 -5.05
CA THR A 88 -20.86 -6.16 -4.36
C THR A 88 -21.62 -6.51 -3.08
N VAL A 89 -21.49 -7.75 -2.58
CA VAL A 89 -22.20 -8.25 -1.39
C VAL A 89 -21.87 -7.42 -0.14
N LYS A 90 -20.64 -6.91 -0.04
CA LYS A 90 -20.15 -6.13 1.11
C LYS A 90 -20.20 -4.62 0.89
N PHE A 91 -20.90 -4.14 -0.14
CA PHE A 91 -21.02 -2.70 -0.43
C PHE A 91 -21.97 -1.97 0.52
N SER A 92 -22.85 -2.70 1.21
CA SER A 92 -23.86 -2.10 2.08
C SER A 92 -23.21 -1.20 3.13
N GLY A 93 -23.68 0.05 3.18
CA GLY A 93 -23.17 1.09 4.08
C GLY A 93 -21.85 1.75 3.65
N SER A 94 -21.17 1.24 2.61
CA SER A 94 -19.89 1.78 2.14
C SER A 94 -20.12 2.95 1.18
N LEU A 95 -21.05 2.77 0.25
CA LEU A 95 -21.57 3.78 -0.70
C LEU A 95 -23.07 3.54 -0.90
N SER A 96 -23.76 4.48 -1.54
CA SER A 96 -25.13 4.24 -2.05
C SER A 96 -25.13 3.09 -3.06
N ARG A 97 -26.27 2.40 -3.19
CA ARG A 97 -26.46 1.42 -4.28
C ARG A 97 -26.91 2.08 -5.58
N ARG A 98 -27.38 3.33 -5.51
CA ARG A 98 -27.76 4.11 -6.69
C ARG A 98 -26.69 5.15 -6.97
N PHE A 99 -26.33 5.28 -8.23
CA PHE A 99 -25.29 6.18 -8.69
C PHE A 99 -25.82 7.07 -9.78
N ILE A 100 -25.40 8.33 -9.73
CA ILE A 100 -25.52 9.28 -10.82
C ILE A 100 -24.28 9.10 -11.69
N VAL A 101 -24.49 8.75 -12.96
CA VAL A 101 -23.43 8.67 -13.96
C VAL A 101 -23.52 9.90 -14.85
N GLU A 102 -22.53 10.78 -14.78
CA GLU A 102 -22.43 11.99 -15.60
C GLU A 102 -21.27 11.84 -16.57
N TYR A 103 -21.43 12.33 -17.79
CA TYR A 103 -20.39 12.22 -18.82
C TYR A 103 -20.46 13.40 -19.80
N GLU A 104 -19.43 13.58 -20.61
CA GLU A 104 -19.45 14.48 -21.76
C GLU A 104 -19.42 13.66 -23.04
N GLY A 105 -19.91 14.21 -24.15
CA GLY A 105 -19.82 13.58 -25.47
C GLY A 105 -21.07 12.80 -25.88
N ASN A 106 -21.12 12.36 -27.13
CA ASN A 106 -22.27 11.69 -27.72
C ASN A 106 -21.96 10.22 -28.00
N GLY A 107 -22.92 9.36 -27.69
CA GLY A 107 -22.82 7.91 -27.82
C GLY A 107 -23.79 7.24 -26.86
N ASP A 108 -23.72 5.91 -26.80
CA ASP A 108 -24.61 5.09 -25.98
C ASP A 108 -23.84 4.34 -24.88
N LEU A 109 -24.32 4.49 -23.65
CA LEU A 109 -23.89 3.71 -22.49
C LEU A 109 -24.84 2.53 -22.28
N GLY A 110 -24.28 1.32 -22.21
CA GLY A 110 -24.97 0.11 -21.77
C GLY A 110 -24.54 -0.27 -20.35
N TYR A 111 -25.47 -0.82 -19.58
CA TYR A 111 -25.23 -1.35 -18.23
C TYR A 111 -25.76 -2.77 -18.16
N ALA A 112 -24.96 -3.69 -17.61
CA ALA A 112 -25.31 -5.10 -17.55
C ALA A 112 -24.81 -5.77 -16.26
N ASP A 113 -25.12 -7.06 -16.14
CA ASP A 113 -24.81 -7.90 -15.00
C ASP A 113 -25.41 -7.32 -13.70
N LEU A 114 -24.58 -6.95 -12.73
CA LEU A 114 -25.04 -6.33 -11.49
C LEU A 114 -25.35 -4.83 -11.65
N ALA A 115 -25.09 -4.19 -12.79
CA ALA A 115 -25.46 -2.79 -13.04
C ALA A 115 -26.76 -2.69 -13.84
N LYS A 116 -27.71 -1.88 -13.35
CA LYS A 116 -29.01 -1.66 -14.00
C LYS A 116 -29.27 -0.18 -14.23
N LEU A 117 -29.63 0.16 -15.47
CA LEU A 117 -30.13 1.49 -15.79
C LEU A 117 -31.51 1.70 -15.13
N VAL A 118 -31.61 2.73 -14.29
CA VAL A 118 -32.86 3.14 -13.66
C VAL A 118 -33.53 4.25 -14.47
N LYS A 119 -32.74 5.23 -14.90
CA LYS A 119 -33.24 6.38 -15.66
C LYS A 119 -32.14 6.91 -16.57
N HIS A 120 -32.45 7.03 -17.86
CA HIS A 120 -31.62 7.74 -18.82
C HIS A 120 -31.95 9.23 -18.85
N GLY A 121 -30.95 10.06 -19.08
CA GLY A 121 -31.07 11.51 -19.24
C GLY A 121 -29.99 12.08 -20.16
N ASP A 122 -30.10 13.37 -20.47
CA ASP A 122 -29.12 14.07 -21.30
C ASP A 122 -27.77 14.13 -20.58
N HIS A 123 -26.79 13.37 -21.07
CA HIS A 123 -25.45 13.21 -20.50
C HIS A 123 -25.43 12.81 -19.01
N ARG A 124 -26.51 12.19 -18.55
CA ARG A 124 -26.72 11.89 -17.13
C ARG A 124 -27.66 10.72 -16.92
N ASP A 125 -27.12 9.61 -16.45
CA ASP A 125 -27.87 8.41 -16.10
C ASP A 125 -27.98 8.24 -14.58
N ILE A 126 -29.02 7.53 -14.17
CA ILE A 126 -29.13 6.96 -12.82
C ILE A 126 -29.08 5.46 -12.99
N ILE A 127 -28.14 4.82 -12.31
CA ILE A 127 -28.00 3.37 -12.27
C ILE A 127 -28.13 2.84 -10.85
N GLU A 128 -28.50 1.58 -10.74
CA GLU A 128 -28.49 0.82 -9.50
C GLU A 128 -27.52 -0.36 -9.63
N ILE A 129 -26.68 -0.53 -8.62
CA ILE A 129 -25.78 -1.68 -8.49
C ILE A 129 -26.47 -2.70 -7.59
N GLU A 130 -26.77 -3.89 -8.11
CA GLU A 130 -27.37 -5.00 -7.37
C GLU A 130 -26.38 -5.70 -6.47
N SER A 131 -26.88 -6.27 -5.37
CA SER A 131 -26.03 -7.00 -4.42
C SER A 131 -25.86 -8.42 -4.91
N GLY A 132 -24.64 -8.81 -5.23
CA GLY A 132 -24.40 -10.15 -5.74
C GLY A 132 -22.93 -10.48 -5.89
N LYS A 133 -22.67 -11.74 -6.20
CA LYS A 133 -21.39 -12.18 -6.75
C LYS A 133 -21.37 -11.95 -8.26
N GLY A 134 -20.20 -11.67 -8.81
CA GLY A 134 -19.99 -11.31 -10.21
C GLY A 134 -19.73 -9.83 -10.42
N ASP A 135 -19.80 -9.41 -11.67
CA ASP A 135 -19.40 -8.07 -12.09
C ASP A 135 -20.58 -7.12 -12.24
N ALA A 136 -20.32 -5.84 -12.03
CA ALA A 136 -21.18 -4.74 -12.51
C ALA A 136 -20.48 -4.11 -13.72
N THR A 137 -21.11 -4.12 -14.89
CA THR A 137 -20.43 -3.78 -16.14
C THR A 137 -21.05 -2.57 -16.85
N LEU A 138 -20.19 -1.86 -17.57
CA LEU A 138 -20.54 -0.73 -18.43
C LEU A 138 -19.94 -0.95 -19.82
N SER A 139 -20.71 -0.65 -20.86
CA SER A 139 -20.26 -0.76 -22.25
C SER A 139 -20.53 0.53 -23.04
N LEU A 140 -19.61 0.91 -23.92
CA LEU A 140 -19.86 1.88 -24.99
C LEU A 140 -20.29 1.10 -26.24
N THR A 141 -21.53 1.27 -26.69
CA THR A 141 -22.07 0.57 -27.87
C THR A 141 -22.11 1.45 -29.11
N SER A 142 -22.08 2.78 -28.94
CA SER A 142 -21.89 3.75 -30.01
C SER A 142 -21.11 4.95 -29.47
N ILE A 143 -20.32 5.60 -30.33
CA ILE A 143 -19.53 6.79 -30.01
C ILE A 143 -19.52 7.70 -31.24
N ASP A 144 -19.74 9.00 -31.03
CA ASP A 144 -19.47 10.04 -32.02
C ASP A 144 -17.99 10.42 -31.99
N PRO A 145 -17.16 10.10 -33.00
CA PRO A 145 -15.73 10.41 -32.97
C PRO A 145 -15.44 11.93 -32.97
N GLY A 146 -16.39 12.76 -33.42
CA GLY A 146 -16.26 14.22 -33.38
C GLY A 146 -16.51 14.82 -32.00
N ASN A 147 -17.18 14.08 -31.11
CA ASN A 147 -17.44 14.46 -29.72
C ASN A 147 -17.60 13.20 -28.85
N TYR A 148 -16.53 12.45 -28.67
CA TYR A 148 -16.58 11.13 -28.04
C TYR A 148 -16.86 11.21 -26.54
N ILE A 149 -17.43 10.13 -26.00
CA ILE A 149 -17.75 10.01 -24.58
C ILE A 149 -16.48 10.05 -23.72
N ARG A 150 -16.46 10.94 -22.74
CA ARG A 150 -15.33 11.15 -21.83
C ARG A 150 -15.79 11.76 -20.51
N ASN A 151 -14.86 11.93 -19.57
CA ASN A 151 -15.11 12.51 -18.25
C ASN A 151 -16.28 11.84 -17.51
N ILE A 152 -16.44 10.53 -17.70
CA ILE A 152 -17.46 9.75 -16.99
C ILE A 152 -17.14 9.80 -15.49
N ARG A 153 -18.11 10.24 -14.69
CA ARG A 153 -18.09 10.26 -13.23
C ARG A 153 -19.25 9.43 -12.71
N MET A 154 -18.99 8.63 -11.68
CA MET A 154 -20.00 7.77 -11.07
C MET A 154 -20.11 8.12 -9.58
N ILE A 155 -21.10 8.96 -9.24
CA ILE A 155 -21.27 9.54 -7.91
C ILE A 155 -22.44 8.88 -7.18
N PRO A 156 -22.26 8.36 -5.96
CA PRO A 156 -23.34 7.72 -5.19
C PRO A 156 -24.43 8.72 -4.79
N GLU A 157 -25.71 8.37 -4.99
CA GLU A 157 -26.86 9.18 -4.57
C GLU A 157 -26.93 9.30 -3.04
N GLY A 158 -27.23 10.49 -2.53
CA GLY A 158 -27.54 10.70 -1.11
C GLY A 158 -26.34 10.73 -0.16
N ILE A 159 -25.10 10.70 -0.67
CA ILE A 159 -23.94 10.95 0.19
C ILE A 159 -23.82 12.44 0.50
N GLN A 160 -23.77 12.76 1.79
CA GLN A 160 -23.42 14.09 2.27
C GLN A 160 -21.89 14.21 2.31
N ALA A 161 -21.34 14.99 1.39
CA ALA A 161 -19.92 15.29 1.33
C ALA A 161 -19.72 16.79 1.03
N GLU A 162 -18.57 17.33 1.41
CA GLU A 162 -18.21 18.70 1.06
C GLU A 162 -18.10 18.86 -0.47
N PRO A 163 -18.32 20.07 -1.01
CA PRO A 163 -17.98 20.38 -2.38
C PRO A 163 -16.52 19.97 -2.66
N ASP A 164 -16.29 19.31 -3.80
CA ASP A 164 -14.99 18.82 -4.24
C ASP A 164 -14.34 17.72 -3.37
N GLU A 165 -15.07 17.12 -2.41
CA GLU A 165 -14.58 15.95 -1.69
C GLU A 165 -14.25 14.81 -2.67
N ILE A 166 -13.05 14.25 -2.52
CA ILE A 166 -12.54 13.18 -3.38
C ILE A 166 -12.88 11.82 -2.75
N PHE A 167 -12.82 11.76 -1.43
CA PHE A 167 -12.78 10.50 -0.70
C PHE A 167 -14.13 10.11 -0.14
N ASN A 168 -14.38 8.81 -0.15
CA ASN A 168 -15.50 8.23 0.57
C ASN A 168 -15.40 8.57 2.07
N PRO A 169 -16.40 9.21 2.69
CA PRO A 169 -16.38 9.54 4.12
C PRO A 169 -16.19 8.32 5.04
N VAL A 170 -16.69 7.14 4.64
CA VAL A 170 -16.47 5.89 5.38
C VAL A 170 -15.00 5.51 5.36
N PHE A 171 -14.35 5.58 4.19
CA PHE A 171 -12.91 5.36 4.05
C PHE A 171 -12.10 6.31 4.94
N LEU A 172 -12.39 7.62 4.88
CA LEU A 172 -11.75 8.61 5.75
C LEU A 172 -11.92 8.29 7.23
N SER A 173 -13.12 7.84 7.63
CA SER A 173 -13.40 7.49 9.03
C SER A 173 -12.56 6.32 9.53
N ARG A 174 -12.27 5.33 8.67
CA ARG A 174 -11.50 4.14 9.04
C ARG A 174 -10.01 4.42 9.20
N LEU A 175 -9.48 5.39 8.44
CA LEU A 175 -8.09 5.82 8.52
C LEU A 175 -7.83 6.84 9.64
N LYS A 176 -8.87 7.39 10.26
CA LYS A 176 -8.74 8.39 11.31
C LYS A 176 -7.88 7.85 12.47
N GLY A 177 -6.88 8.63 12.86
CA GLY A 177 -5.98 8.32 13.98
C GLY A 177 -4.62 7.77 13.54
N TYR A 178 -4.50 7.25 12.31
CA TYR A 178 -3.19 6.87 11.78
C TYR A 178 -2.27 8.07 11.65
N ARG A 179 -1.01 7.91 12.11
CA ARG A 179 0.01 8.94 12.07
C ARG A 179 0.55 9.17 10.66
N ALA A 180 0.68 8.11 9.89
CA ALA A 180 1.24 8.12 8.54
C ALA A 180 0.49 7.17 7.61
N LEU A 181 0.53 7.47 6.31
CA LEU A 181 -0.02 6.63 5.24
C LEU A 181 1.08 6.35 4.23
N ARG A 182 1.37 5.06 3.97
CA ARG A 182 2.34 4.66 2.96
C ARG A 182 1.63 4.36 1.65
N PHE A 183 2.01 5.10 0.62
CA PHE A 183 1.36 5.07 -0.69
C PHE A 183 2.01 4.08 -1.66
N MET A 184 2.68 3.04 -1.16
CA MET A 184 3.42 2.08 -1.98
C MET A 184 2.59 1.53 -3.14
N ILE A 185 1.44 0.92 -2.85
CA ILE A 185 0.60 0.29 -3.89
C ILE A 185 -0.05 1.35 -4.79
N TRP A 186 -0.44 2.50 -4.23
CA TRP A 186 -1.02 3.59 -5.03
C TRP A 186 -0.01 4.22 -6.00
N MET A 187 1.29 4.18 -5.69
CA MET A 187 2.36 4.69 -6.55
C MET A 187 2.90 3.65 -7.52
N LEU A 188 3.16 2.44 -7.01
CA LEU A 188 3.86 1.37 -7.72
C LEU A 188 2.92 0.36 -8.39
N GLY A 189 1.60 0.45 -8.15
CA GLY A 189 0.64 -0.57 -8.54
C GLY A 189 1.02 -1.92 -7.95
N ASP A 190 0.71 -2.99 -8.67
CA ASP A 190 1.15 -4.36 -8.35
C ASP A 190 2.54 -4.67 -8.96
N SER A 191 3.42 -3.67 -9.06
CA SER A 191 4.80 -3.78 -9.56
C SER A 191 5.00 -4.11 -11.06
N SER A 192 4.18 -3.55 -11.96
CA SER A 192 4.47 -3.65 -13.40
C SER A 192 5.67 -2.79 -13.82
N GLU A 193 6.50 -3.28 -14.76
CA GLU A 193 7.68 -2.56 -15.29
C GLU A 193 7.31 -1.18 -15.86
N ASP A 194 6.15 -1.06 -16.51
CA ASP A 194 5.65 0.17 -17.13
C ASP A 194 5.45 1.30 -16.12
N ILE A 195 4.95 0.96 -14.92
CA ILE A 195 4.76 1.91 -13.83
C ILE A 195 6.12 2.40 -13.32
N ALA A 196 7.13 1.54 -13.32
CA ALA A 196 8.38 1.84 -12.65
C ALA A 196 9.38 2.70 -13.44
N ALA A 197 9.29 2.71 -14.78
CA ALA A 197 10.20 3.45 -15.67
C ALA A 197 9.62 4.77 -16.22
N ARG A 198 8.50 5.26 -15.64
CA ARG A 198 7.79 6.43 -16.16
C ARG A 198 8.59 7.74 -16.04
N ARG A 199 8.49 8.59 -17.06
CA ARG A 199 8.87 10.02 -17.00
C ARG A 199 7.76 10.82 -16.33
N TRP A 200 8.03 12.08 -15.94
CA TRP A 200 7.03 12.92 -15.27
C TRP A 200 5.73 13.04 -16.07
N SER A 201 5.83 13.18 -17.39
CA SER A 201 4.67 13.24 -18.29
C SER A 201 3.85 11.95 -18.35
N GLY A 202 4.42 10.81 -17.97
CA GLY A 202 3.77 9.50 -17.99
C GLY A 202 3.07 9.12 -16.67
N ARG A 203 3.05 10.02 -15.67
CA ARG A 203 2.39 9.75 -14.38
C ARG A 203 0.86 9.72 -14.48
N ALA A 204 0.23 9.16 -13.46
CA ALA A 204 -1.20 9.32 -13.22
C ALA A 204 -1.56 10.79 -12.93
N THR A 205 -2.71 11.21 -13.43
CA THR A 205 -3.27 12.55 -13.35
C THR A 205 -4.77 12.48 -13.04
N LEU A 206 -5.34 13.60 -12.59
CA LEU A 206 -6.77 13.67 -12.27
C LEU A 206 -7.66 13.37 -13.50
N GLN A 207 -7.16 13.66 -14.70
CA GLN A 207 -7.86 13.52 -15.96
C GLN A 207 -7.90 12.08 -16.49
N ASP A 208 -7.08 11.17 -15.95
CA ASP A 208 -7.12 9.77 -16.39
C ASP A 208 -8.50 9.14 -16.08
N ALA A 209 -8.98 8.32 -17.02
CA ALA A 209 -10.29 7.69 -16.97
C ALA A 209 -10.45 6.70 -15.81
N THR A 210 -9.32 6.15 -15.33
CA THR A 210 -9.24 5.31 -14.13
C THR A 210 -7.84 5.45 -13.53
N TRP A 211 -7.71 5.22 -12.22
CA TRP A 211 -6.44 5.24 -11.49
C TRP A 211 -5.90 3.83 -11.21
N THR A 212 -6.55 2.79 -11.72
CA THR A 212 -6.11 1.38 -11.57
C THR A 212 -4.94 1.01 -12.50
N ILE A 213 -4.63 1.84 -13.51
CA ILE A 213 -3.60 1.53 -14.52
C ILE A 213 -2.27 2.23 -14.21
N LYS A 214 -2.30 3.55 -14.02
CA LYS A 214 -1.09 4.36 -13.74
C LYS A 214 -0.85 4.55 -12.23
N GLY A 215 -1.75 4.06 -11.38
CA GLY A 215 -1.79 4.35 -9.95
C GLY A 215 -2.56 5.65 -9.63
N ALA A 216 -2.59 6.02 -8.35
CA ALA A 216 -3.23 7.25 -7.90
C ALA A 216 -2.40 8.49 -8.30
N PRO A 217 -3.04 9.60 -8.72
CA PRO A 217 -2.34 10.86 -8.93
C PRO A 217 -1.71 11.38 -7.63
N LEU A 218 -0.56 12.05 -7.74
CA LEU A 218 0.13 12.63 -6.58
C LEU A 218 -0.73 13.65 -5.84
N GLU A 219 -1.53 14.41 -6.59
CA GLU A 219 -2.50 15.35 -6.06
C GLU A 219 -3.51 14.68 -5.12
N VAL A 220 -3.94 13.46 -5.45
CA VAL A 220 -4.87 12.67 -4.63
C VAL A 220 -4.19 12.15 -3.37
N MET A 221 -2.96 11.64 -3.49
CA MET A 221 -2.20 11.17 -2.32
C MET A 221 -1.96 12.32 -1.31
N VAL A 222 -1.57 13.50 -1.80
CA VAL A 222 -1.40 14.69 -0.95
C VAL A 222 -2.73 15.16 -0.36
N ALA A 223 -3.81 15.15 -1.14
CA ALA A 223 -5.14 15.51 -0.65
C ALA A 223 -5.59 14.59 0.51
N LEU A 224 -5.34 13.28 0.43
CA LEU A 224 -5.66 12.34 1.51
C LEU A 224 -4.89 12.66 2.79
N SER A 225 -3.57 12.86 2.67
CA SER A 225 -2.71 13.24 3.81
C SER A 225 -3.17 14.55 4.45
N ASN A 226 -3.49 15.57 3.65
CA ASN A 226 -4.03 16.84 4.14
C ASN A 226 -5.36 16.65 4.86
N ARG A 227 -6.26 15.83 4.29
CA ARG A 227 -7.60 15.58 4.81
C ARG A 227 -7.59 14.87 6.16
N LEU A 228 -6.64 13.94 6.36
CA LEU A 228 -6.50 13.14 7.58
C LEU A 228 -5.47 13.70 8.57
N GLN A 229 -4.70 14.72 8.16
CA GLN A 229 -3.53 15.21 8.89
C GLN A 229 -2.53 14.08 9.21
N ALA A 230 -2.36 13.16 8.26
CA ALA A 230 -1.43 12.03 8.34
C ALA A 230 -0.21 12.28 7.45
N ASP A 231 0.98 12.01 7.96
CA ASP A 231 2.24 12.19 7.24
C ASP A 231 2.26 11.23 6.01
N PRO A 232 2.47 11.72 4.78
CA PRO A 232 2.66 10.84 3.64
C PRO A 232 4.01 10.12 3.72
N TRP A 233 4.00 8.83 3.41
CA TRP A 233 5.18 8.05 3.08
C TRP A 233 5.14 7.67 1.60
N PHE A 234 6.05 8.27 0.84
CA PHE A 234 6.17 8.06 -0.59
C PHE A 234 7.27 7.04 -0.90
N CYS A 235 6.88 6.02 -1.66
CA CYS A 235 7.75 4.97 -2.17
C CYS A 235 7.97 5.22 -3.67
N LEU A 236 9.07 5.91 -4.02
CA LEU A 236 9.32 6.39 -5.38
C LEU A 236 9.62 5.21 -6.32
N PRO A 237 9.10 5.18 -7.57
CA PRO A 237 9.36 4.07 -8.48
C PRO A 237 10.84 3.94 -8.87
N HIS A 238 11.32 2.71 -9.07
CA HIS A 238 12.75 2.42 -9.12
C HIS A 238 13.51 3.04 -10.30
N ALA A 239 12.87 3.26 -11.46
CA ALA A 239 13.55 3.72 -12.68
C ALA A 239 13.20 5.17 -13.08
N VAL A 240 12.70 5.99 -12.14
CA VAL A 240 12.43 7.42 -12.38
C VAL A 240 13.71 8.26 -12.41
N ASP A 241 13.71 9.28 -13.27
CA ASP A 241 14.82 10.23 -13.40
C ASP A 241 14.72 11.40 -12.41
N ASP A 242 15.78 12.21 -12.36
CA ASP A 242 15.86 13.35 -11.43
C ASP A 242 14.85 14.46 -11.75
N ASP A 243 14.38 14.57 -13.00
CA ASP A 243 13.31 15.51 -13.36
C ASP A 243 11.98 15.08 -12.73
N TYR A 244 11.65 13.78 -12.81
CA TYR A 244 10.49 13.22 -12.10
C TYR A 244 10.56 13.51 -10.61
N VAL A 245 11.70 13.22 -9.97
CA VAL A 245 11.89 13.40 -8.51
C VAL A 245 11.75 14.86 -8.12
N ARG A 246 12.34 15.78 -8.90
CA ARG A 246 12.26 17.23 -8.63
C ARG A 246 10.83 17.75 -8.73
N ARG A 247 10.12 17.43 -9.82
CA ARG A 247 8.74 17.87 -10.03
C ARG A 247 7.77 17.26 -9.01
N PHE A 248 8.04 16.02 -8.59
CA PHE A 248 7.34 15.38 -7.49
C PHE A 248 7.50 16.20 -6.20
N ALA A 249 8.74 16.52 -5.83
CA ALA A 249 9.05 17.32 -4.66
C ALA A 249 8.46 18.74 -4.72
N GLU A 250 8.47 19.40 -5.88
CA GLU A 250 7.83 20.71 -6.11
C GLU A 250 6.32 20.67 -5.88
N LEU A 251 5.63 19.65 -6.38
CA LEU A 251 4.19 19.47 -6.16
C LEU A 251 3.88 19.20 -4.69
N VAL A 252 4.67 18.34 -4.03
CA VAL A 252 4.52 18.10 -2.57
C VAL A 252 4.76 19.39 -1.78
N GLN A 253 5.80 20.16 -2.11
CA GLN A 253 6.12 21.43 -1.46
C GLN A 253 4.95 22.42 -1.56
N SER A 254 4.33 22.55 -2.74
CA SER A 254 3.29 23.54 -3.00
C SER A 254 1.91 23.17 -2.44
N SER A 255 1.64 21.89 -2.22
CA SER A 255 0.28 21.41 -1.91
C SER A 255 0.14 20.66 -0.58
N LEU A 256 1.21 20.07 -0.05
CA LEU A 256 1.15 19.37 1.24
C LEU A 256 1.07 20.39 2.38
N HIS A 257 0.21 20.12 3.35
CA HIS A 257 0.02 20.95 4.53
C HIS A 257 1.36 21.15 5.28
N PRO A 258 1.74 22.39 5.65
CA PRO A 258 3.09 22.73 6.12
C PRO A 258 3.52 22.04 7.42
N LYS A 259 2.58 21.53 8.22
CA LYS A 259 2.86 20.79 9.46
C LYS A 259 3.16 19.30 9.25
N LEU A 260 2.85 18.75 8.08
CA LEU A 260 3.06 17.33 7.79
C LEU A 260 4.51 17.08 7.38
N LYS A 261 5.04 15.96 7.86
CA LYS A 261 6.34 15.42 7.45
C LYS A 261 6.17 14.51 6.24
N VAL A 262 7.24 14.34 5.48
CA VAL A 262 7.29 13.46 4.30
C VAL A 262 8.31 12.36 4.56
N TYR A 263 7.83 11.12 4.65
CA TYR A 263 8.71 9.95 4.65
C TYR A 263 9.08 9.61 3.21
N LEU A 264 10.36 9.50 2.93
CA LEU A 264 10.90 9.26 1.60
C LEU A 264 11.63 7.93 1.56
N GLU A 265 11.23 7.09 0.61
CA GLU A 265 11.80 5.78 0.37
C GLU A 265 12.02 5.58 -1.14
N TYR A 266 13.17 5.03 -1.49
CA TYR A 266 13.49 4.67 -2.86
C TYR A 266 13.01 3.25 -3.18
N SER A 267 11.84 3.12 -3.79
CA SER A 267 11.22 1.84 -4.19
C SER A 267 10.93 0.88 -3.02
N ASN A 268 10.12 -0.14 -3.30
CA ASN A 268 9.77 -1.17 -2.34
C ASN A 268 10.81 -2.30 -2.38
N GLU A 269 11.20 -2.84 -1.22
CA GLU A 269 11.96 -4.10 -1.08
C GLU A 269 12.95 -4.39 -2.21
N VAL A 270 13.90 -3.47 -2.45
CA VAL A 270 14.88 -3.58 -3.54
C VAL A 270 15.80 -4.82 -3.38
N TRP A 271 15.75 -5.47 -2.22
CA TRP A 271 16.43 -6.72 -1.90
C TRP A 271 15.65 -7.97 -2.33
N ASN A 272 14.36 -7.87 -2.65
CA ASN A 272 13.46 -9.01 -2.86
C ASN A 272 13.34 -9.37 -4.35
N ASP A 273 13.87 -10.53 -4.75
CA ASP A 273 13.94 -10.97 -6.15
C ASP A 273 12.57 -11.21 -6.81
N VAL A 274 11.46 -11.24 -6.05
CA VAL A 274 10.11 -11.29 -6.66
C VAL A 274 9.75 -10.01 -7.41
N PHE A 275 10.42 -8.90 -7.11
CA PHE A 275 10.10 -7.62 -7.71
C PHE A 275 11.11 -7.15 -8.78
N PRO A 276 10.66 -6.45 -9.84
CA PRO A 276 11.53 -5.99 -10.92
C PRO A 276 12.61 -4.99 -10.50
N GLN A 277 12.37 -4.19 -9.45
CA GLN A 277 13.36 -3.25 -8.92
C GLN A 277 14.67 -3.90 -8.50
N THR A 278 14.63 -5.15 -8.04
CA THR A 278 15.79 -5.89 -7.57
C THR A 278 16.74 -6.16 -8.73
N ALA A 279 16.20 -6.68 -9.84
CA ALA A 279 16.94 -6.87 -11.08
C ALA A 279 17.45 -5.54 -11.68
N TYR A 280 16.64 -4.48 -11.62
CA TYR A 280 17.05 -3.15 -12.07
C TYR A 280 18.23 -2.61 -11.26
N ALA A 281 18.13 -2.61 -9.93
CA ALA A 281 19.16 -2.10 -9.03
C ALA A 281 20.47 -2.89 -9.16
N ARG A 282 20.37 -4.22 -9.28
CA ARG A 282 21.52 -5.09 -9.58
C ARG A 282 22.21 -4.67 -10.87
N LYS A 283 21.45 -4.51 -11.96
CA LYS A 283 21.99 -4.08 -13.26
C LYS A 283 22.70 -2.72 -13.17
N GLN A 284 22.08 -1.74 -12.51
CA GLN A 284 22.66 -0.41 -12.36
C GLN A 284 23.92 -0.42 -11.49
N GLY A 285 23.89 -1.14 -10.37
CA GLY A 285 25.05 -1.28 -9.48
C GLY A 285 26.25 -1.92 -10.16
N MET A 286 26.02 -2.97 -10.95
CA MET A 286 27.06 -3.63 -11.74
C MET A 286 27.61 -2.70 -12.83
N ALA A 287 26.74 -1.99 -13.55
CA ALA A 287 27.15 -1.05 -14.60
C ALA A 287 28.00 0.12 -14.06
N LEU A 288 27.74 0.54 -12.81
CA LEU A 288 28.50 1.57 -12.11
C LEU A 288 29.76 1.03 -11.39
N GLY A 289 30.01 -0.28 -11.42
CA GLY A 289 31.14 -0.91 -10.75
C GLY A 289 31.09 -0.81 -9.23
N LEU A 290 29.90 -0.76 -8.62
CA LEU A 290 29.74 -0.58 -7.17
C LEU A 290 30.17 -1.82 -6.37
N SER A 291 30.09 -3.01 -6.96
CA SER A 291 30.73 -4.24 -6.49
C SER A 291 30.92 -5.19 -7.69
N GLN A 292 31.74 -6.22 -7.51
CA GLN A 292 31.78 -7.37 -8.42
C GLN A 292 30.74 -8.43 -8.03
N ASP A 293 30.27 -8.42 -6.78
CA ASP A 293 29.15 -9.25 -6.33
C ASP A 293 27.81 -8.59 -6.71
N PRO A 294 26.91 -9.28 -7.42
CA PRO A 294 25.64 -8.69 -7.86
C PRO A 294 24.72 -8.25 -6.72
N SER A 295 24.69 -8.96 -5.60
CA SER A 295 23.83 -8.64 -4.46
C SER A 295 24.36 -7.42 -3.70
N GLU A 296 25.67 -7.33 -3.51
CA GLU A 296 26.29 -6.10 -2.98
C GLU A 296 26.09 -4.91 -3.91
N ALA A 297 26.27 -5.10 -5.22
CA ALA A 297 26.14 -4.03 -6.20
C ALA A 297 24.71 -3.45 -6.20
N MET A 298 23.71 -4.31 -6.09
CA MET A 298 22.30 -3.95 -5.92
C MET A 298 22.07 -3.09 -4.67
N LEU A 299 22.52 -3.55 -3.50
CA LEU A 299 22.33 -2.82 -2.23
C LEU A 299 23.09 -1.49 -2.18
N ARG A 300 24.30 -1.44 -2.76
CA ARG A 300 25.06 -0.18 -2.88
C ARG A 300 24.41 0.80 -3.86
N TYR A 301 23.80 0.29 -4.93
CA TYR A 301 23.01 1.14 -5.83
C TYR A 301 21.75 1.67 -5.14
N TYR A 302 21.07 0.84 -4.37
CA TYR A 302 19.95 1.26 -3.52
C TYR A 302 20.34 2.42 -2.59
N ALA A 303 21.44 2.26 -1.85
CA ALA A 303 22.00 3.30 -0.97
C ALA A 303 22.28 4.60 -1.75
N LYS A 304 23.00 4.50 -2.87
CA LYS A 304 23.36 5.64 -3.71
C LYS A 304 22.13 6.38 -4.22
N ARG A 305 21.17 5.66 -4.80
CA ARG A 305 19.99 6.27 -5.44
C ARG A 305 19.05 6.89 -4.41
N ALA A 306 18.91 6.29 -3.24
CA ALA A 306 18.16 6.87 -2.13
C ALA A 306 18.74 8.24 -1.72
N VAL A 307 20.06 8.33 -1.52
CA VAL A 307 20.73 9.59 -1.15
C VAL A 307 20.58 10.68 -2.23
N GLU A 308 20.63 10.32 -3.51
CA GLU A 308 20.36 11.26 -4.61
C GLU A 308 18.94 11.83 -4.53
N ILE A 309 17.95 10.97 -4.33
CA ILE A 309 16.54 11.39 -4.17
C ILE A 309 16.39 12.31 -2.96
N PHE A 310 16.97 11.94 -1.82
CA PHE A 310 16.94 12.78 -0.61
C PHE A 310 17.55 14.16 -0.85
N SER A 311 18.66 14.22 -1.59
CA SER A 311 19.36 15.46 -1.93
C SER A 311 18.55 16.38 -2.85
N ILE A 312 17.62 15.83 -3.65
CA ILE A 312 16.69 16.62 -4.48
C ILE A 312 15.55 17.20 -3.64
N PHE A 313 15.00 16.42 -2.69
CA PHE A 313 13.89 16.85 -1.84
C PHE A 313 14.31 17.89 -0.78
N GLU A 314 15.49 17.71 -0.19
CA GLU A 314 15.96 18.51 0.95
C GLU A 314 15.95 20.05 0.72
N PRO A 315 16.46 20.60 -0.39
CA PRO A 315 16.43 22.05 -0.63
C PRO A 315 15.01 22.60 -0.85
N LEU A 316 14.06 21.76 -1.28
CA LEU A 316 12.68 22.17 -1.55
C LEU A 316 11.83 22.14 -0.27
N LEU A 317 11.91 21.07 0.52
CA LEU A 317 11.05 20.89 1.70
C LEU A 317 11.74 21.27 3.03
N GLY A 318 13.07 21.28 3.06
CA GLY A 318 13.88 21.49 4.26
C GLY A 318 14.07 20.22 5.10
N LYS A 319 15.26 20.08 5.70
CA LYS A 319 15.67 18.92 6.52
C LYS A 319 14.69 18.50 7.60
N LYS A 320 13.97 19.45 8.22
CA LYS A 320 13.04 19.16 9.32
C LYS A 320 11.71 18.55 8.84
N ARG A 321 11.40 18.69 7.55
CA ARG A 321 10.12 18.27 6.97
C ARG A 321 10.20 16.90 6.29
N ILE A 322 11.39 16.41 5.98
CA ILE A 322 11.60 15.09 5.38
C ILE A 322 12.11 14.09 6.42
N VAL A 323 11.76 12.82 6.24
CA VAL A 323 12.32 11.67 6.96
C VAL A 323 12.87 10.73 5.90
N ARG A 324 14.19 10.59 5.84
CA ARG A 324 14.93 9.83 4.82
C ARG A 324 15.09 8.38 5.29
N VAL A 325 14.38 7.46 4.63
CA VAL A 325 14.22 6.06 5.10
C VAL A 325 14.97 5.09 4.20
N LEU A 326 15.68 4.14 4.81
CA LEU A 326 16.19 2.94 4.14
C LEU A 326 15.52 1.69 4.73
N SER A 327 15.04 0.80 3.87
CA SER A 327 14.16 -0.33 4.19
C SER A 327 14.84 -1.67 3.91
N PHE A 328 14.65 -2.65 4.81
CA PHE A 328 15.30 -3.97 4.75
C PHE A 328 14.37 -5.11 5.16
N GLN A 329 14.70 -6.33 4.77
CA GLN A 329 14.05 -7.52 5.29
C GLN A 329 14.32 -7.65 6.80
N SER A 330 13.30 -8.07 7.56
CA SER A 330 13.44 -8.39 8.98
C SER A 330 14.24 -9.68 9.19
N ASP A 331 13.90 -10.74 8.47
CA ASP A 331 14.63 -12.02 8.51
C ASP A 331 15.97 -11.94 7.76
N GLY A 332 17.04 -12.43 8.38
CA GLY A 332 18.32 -12.73 7.73
C GLY A 332 19.14 -11.56 7.14
N MET A 333 18.74 -10.29 7.32
CA MET A 333 19.45 -9.13 6.73
C MET A 333 20.01 -8.03 7.68
N PRO A 334 20.16 -8.20 9.02
CA PRO A 334 20.66 -7.10 9.85
C PRO A 334 22.08 -6.69 9.46
N GLU A 335 22.96 -7.63 9.12
CA GLU A 335 24.35 -7.36 8.72
C GLU A 335 24.44 -6.61 7.38
N TYR A 336 23.54 -6.89 6.42
CA TYR A 336 23.54 -6.20 5.13
C TYR A 336 23.18 -4.71 5.27
N SER A 337 22.27 -4.38 6.18
CA SER A 337 21.95 -2.97 6.46
C SER A 337 23.16 -2.21 7.02
N ASP A 338 23.98 -2.87 7.85
CA ASP A 338 25.20 -2.32 8.45
C ASP A 338 26.35 -2.23 7.43
N GLU A 339 26.75 -3.37 6.86
CA GLU A 339 28.00 -3.56 6.12
C GLU A 339 27.93 -3.14 4.64
N LEU A 340 26.74 -3.14 4.03
CA LEU A 340 26.60 -2.87 2.60
C LEU A 340 25.87 -1.57 2.28
N VAL A 341 25.03 -1.08 3.19
CA VAL A 341 24.18 0.08 2.93
C VAL A 341 24.56 1.29 3.79
N LEU A 342 24.48 1.20 5.12
CA LEU A 342 24.74 2.35 6.00
C LEU A 342 26.21 2.76 6.00
N SER A 343 27.14 1.81 5.90
CA SER A 343 28.59 2.07 5.81
C SER A 343 29.08 2.43 4.39
N PHE A 344 28.21 2.36 3.38
CA PHE A 344 28.60 2.68 2.00
C PHE A 344 28.71 4.19 1.78
N GLY A 345 29.94 4.68 1.57
CA GLY A 345 30.21 6.09 1.34
C GLY A 345 29.75 6.96 2.52
N ASP A 346 29.05 8.05 2.22
CA ASP A 346 28.48 8.96 3.23
C ASP A 346 26.99 8.67 3.53
N THR A 347 26.45 7.53 3.09
CA THR A 347 25.01 7.20 3.16
C THR A 347 24.42 7.49 4.54
N ARG A 348 25.08 7.03 5.61
CA ARG A 348 24.63 7.26 6.99
C ARG A 348 24.31 8.73 7.31
N LYS A 349 25.05 9.70 6.77
CA LYS A 349 24.84 11.15 7.04
C LYS A 349 23.54 11.70 6.44
N HIS A 350 22.94 10.95 5.52
CA HIS A 350 21.76 11.34 4.76
C HIS A 350 20.51 10.51 5.11
N VAL A 351 20.54 9.76 6.21
CA VAL A 351 19.44 8.86 6.62
C VAL A 351 18.93 9.29 7.99
N ASP A 352 17.60 9.26 8.16
CA ASP A 352 16.91 9.62 9.39
C ASP A 352 16.23 8.43 10.07
N ALA A 353 15.98 7.32 9.36
CA ALA A 353 15.43 6.10 9.93
C ALA A 353 15.82 4.85 9.11
N VAL A 354 15.90 3.71 9.80
CA VAL A 354 15.93 2.38 9.18
C VAL A 354 14.55 1.76 9.34
N ALA A 355 14.04 1.12 8.29
CA ALA A 355 12.76 0.45 8.29
C ALA A 355 12.89 -1.05 8.05
N ILE A 356 12.05 -1.86 8.70
CA ILE A 356 11.91 -3.30 8.43
C ILE A 356 10.45 -3.69 8.18
N GLY A 357 10.22 -4.87 7.63
CA GLY A 357 8.90 -5.52 7.56
C GLY A 357 8.84 -6.69 8.55
N PRO A 358 8.60 -6.47 9.86
CA PRO A 358 8.61 -7.56 10.82
C PRO A 358 7.27 -8.31 10.74
N TYR A 359 7.32 -9.60 10.44
CA TYR A 359 6.13 -10.44 10.37
C TYR A 359 6.19 -11.56 11.40
N PHE A 360 5.03 -12.01 11.87
CA PHE A 360 4.94 -13.25 12.63
C PHE A 360 4.15 -14.30 11.85
N GLY A 361 4.59 -15.57 11.92
CA GLY A 361 3.94 -16.71 11.25
C GLY A 361 4.56 -17.08 9.89
N THR A 362 5.62 -16.39 9.47
CA THR A 362 6.35 -16.63 8.21
C THR A 362 6.76 -18.10 8.03
N GLU A 363 7.16 -18.77 9.11
CA GLU A 363 7.68 -20.14 9.13
C GLU A 363 6.61 -21.24 9.01
N LEU A 364 5.33 -20.89 9.17
CA LEU A 364 4.25 -21.87 9.23
C LEU A 364 4.00 -22.55 7.89
N ALA A 365 4.21 -21.85 6.77
CA ALA A 365 4.04 -22.40 5.43
C ALA A 365 5.06 -21.82 4.44
N ALA A 366 6.29 -21.58 4.91
CA ALA A 366 7.41 -21.11 4.09
C ALA A 366 7.87 -22.17 3.06
N ASP A 367 7.81 -23.44 3.43
CA ASP A 367 8.31 -24.56 2.65
C ASP A 367 7.43 -25.82 2.79
N ALA A 368 7.84 -26.91 2.14
CA ALA A 368 7.14 -28.19 2.15
C ALA A 368 6.94 -28.77 3.55
N ASP A 369 7.93 -28.60 4.43
CA ASP A 369 7.88 -29.13 5.79
C ASP A 369 6.96 -28.29 6.68
N GLY A 370 6.98 -26.96 6.51
CA GLY A 370 6.02 -26.04 7.10
C GLY A 370 4.58 -26.43 6.76
N VAL A 371 4.28 -26.59 5.47
CA VAL A 371 2.97 -27.06 5.01
C VAL A 371 2.59 -28.40 5.64
N ALA A 372 3.49 -29.39 5.61
CA ALA A 372 3.22 -30.72 6.13
C ALA A 372 2.91 -30.75 7.63
N ARG A 373 3.49 -29.84 8.41
CA ARG A 373 3.21 -29.64 9.85
C ARG A 373 1.90 -28.86 10.05
N THR A 374 1.80 -27.68 9.46
CA THR A 374 0.74 -26.70 9.75
C THR A 374 -0.63 -27.17 9.30
N ARG A 375 -0.72 -27.89 8.18
CA ARG A 375 -2.02 -28.38 7.66
C ARG A 375 -2.71 -29.42 8.56
N LYS A 376 -1.96 -29.98 9.52
CA LYS A 376 -2.49 -30.94 10.51
C LYS A 376 -2.92 -30.27 11.81
N MET A 377 -2.62 -28.98 11.98
CA MET A 377 -2.99 -28.24 13.18
C MET A 377 -4.49 -27.95 13.19
N SER A 378 -5.09 -28.07 14.37
CA SER A 378 -6.33 -27.39 14.68
C SER A 378 -6.12 -25.87 14.78
N LEU A 379 -7.21 -25.11 14.73
CA LEU A 379 -7.18 -23.66 14.96
C LEU A 379 -6.53 -23.28 16.30
N ASP A 380 -6.79 -24.06 17.35
CA ASP A 380 -6.23 -23.84 18.68
C ASP A 380 -4.72 -24.10 18.73
N GLU A 381 -4.24 -25.12 18.03
CA GLU A 381 -2.80 -25.41 17.91
C GLU A 381 -2.09 -24.33 17.11
N LEU A 382 -2.67 -23.88 15.99
CA LEU A 382 -2.12 -22.80 15.18
C LEU A 382 -1.99 -21.50 16.00
N LEU A 383 -3.03 -21.09 16.72
CA LEU A 383 -3.00 -19.86 17.52
C LEU A 383 -2.00 -19.95 18.67
N LYS A 384 -1.81 -21.14 19.26
CA LYS A 384 -0.75 -21.38 20.26
C LYS A 384 0.65 -21.35 19.64
N GLU A 385 0.83 -21.86 18.41
CA GLU A 385 2.10 -21.80 17.70
C GLU A 385 2.47 -20.33 17.41
N LEU A 386 1.49 -19.54 16.96
CA LEU A 386 1.67 -18.10 16.75
C LEU A 386 2.10 -17.38 18.03
N GLU A 387 1.43 -17.68 19.15
CA GLU A 387 1.71 -17.06 20.45
C GLU A 387 3.08 -17.45 21.01
N ASN A 388 3.40 -18.75 20.98
CA ASN A 388 4.52 -19.31 21.74
C ASN A 388 5.81 -19.44 20.91
N SER A 389 5.72 -19.43 19.58
CA SER A 389 6.88 -19.57 18.68
C SER A 389 7.02 -18.37 17.76
N SER A 390 5.98 -18.03 16.99
CA SER A 390 6.09 -17.01 15.94
C SER A 390 6.32 -15.60 16.49
N LEU A 391 5.60 -15.20 17.55
CA LEU A 391 5.79 -13.89 18.18
C LEU A 391 7.19 -13.74 18.81
N PRO A 392 7.70 -14.71 19.60
CA PRO A 392 9.09 -14.68 20.06
C PRO A 392 10.12 -14.59 18.94
N LYS A 393 9.93 -15.33 17.83
CA LYS A 393 10.80 -15.24 16.65
C LYS A 393 10.82 -13.82 16.08
N ALA A 394 9.64 -13.25 15.79
CA ALA A 394 9.52 -11.90 15.25
C ALA A 394 10.16 -10.84 16.18
N LYS A 395 10.00 -11.00 17.51
CA LYS A 395 10.65 -10.11 18.48
C LYS A 395 12.18 -10.20 18.44
N ALA A 396 12.74 -11.40 18.29
CA ALA A 396 14.18 -11.59 18.19
C ALA A 396 14.75 -10.89 16.95
N GLU A 397 14.04 -10.98 15.81
CA GLU A 397 14.39 -10.26 14.58
C GLU A 397 14.33 -8.74 14.75
N MET A 398 13.26 -8.22 15.36
CA MET A 398 13.15 -6.78 15.69
C MET A 398 14.34 -6.30 16.53
N LEU A 399 14.71 -7.05 17.57
CA LEU A 399 15.83 -6.69 18.45
C LEU A 399 17.18 -6.69 17.71
N ALA A 400 17.39 -7.63 16.79
CA ALA A 400 18.62 -7.68 15.98
C ALA A 400 18.78 -6.41 15.14
N HIS A 401 17.70 -5.94 14.49
CA HIS A 401 17.74 -4.71 13.70
C HIS A 401 17.84 -3.44 14.55
N VAL A 402 17.24 -3.40 15.74
CA VAL A 402 17.42 -2.28 16.68
C VAL A 402 18.88 -2.11 17.10
N VAL A 403 19.60 -3.22 17.31
CA VAL A 403 21.04 -3.15 17.64
C VAL A 403 21.81 -2.45 16.51
N VAL A 404 21.53 -2.79 15.25
CA VAL A 404 22.16 -2.12 14.10
C VAL A 404 21.75 -0.65 14.01
N ALA A 405 20.45 -0.34 14.11
CA ALA A 405 19.97 1.04 14.05
C ALA A 405 20.63 1.91 15.15
N ARG A 406 20.74 1.39 16.37
CA ARG A 406 21.39 2.07 17.51
C ARG A 406 22.89 2.26 17.34
N LYS A 407 23.62 1.31 16.73
CA LYS A 407 25.04 1.48 16.35
C LYS A 407 25.25 2.78 15.58
N TYR A 408 24.27 3.12 14.76
CA TYR A 408 24.28 4.31 13.92
C TYR A 408 23.61 5.51 14.57
N GLY A 409 22.85 5.38 15.66
CA GLY A 409 22.03 6.45 16.22
C GLY A 409 20.80 6.77 15.35
N LEU A 410 20.20 5.75 14.74
CA LEU A 410 18.98 5.82 13.95
C LEU A 410 17.81 5.21 14.71
N PRO A 411 16.60 5.79 14.63
CA PRO A 411 15.38 5.09 15.01
C PRO A 411 15.09 3.95 14.03
N MET A 412 14.54 2.85 14.55
CA MET A 412 13.95 1.79 13.75
C MET A 412 12.45 2.04 13.59
N ILE A 413 11.94 1.95 12.37
CA ILE A 413 10.51 2.03 12.04
C ILE A 413 10.09 0.77 11.27
N ALA A 414 8.80 0.56 11.05
CA ALA A 414 8.32 -0.52 10.18
C ALA A 414 7.66 0.07 8.93
N TYR A 415 8.05 -0.35 7.73
CA TYR A 415 7.39 0.07 6.48
C TYR A 415 6.13 -0.75 6.18
N GLU A 416 6.02 -1.90 6.81
CA GLU A 416 4.88 -2.80 6.85
C GLU A 416 5.04 -3.79 8.01
N GLY A 417 4.04 -4.63 8.28
CA GLY A 417 4.14 -5.70 9.26
C GLY A 417 2.78 -6.20 9.73
N GLY A 418 2.82 -7.24 10.57
CA GLY A 418 1.65 -7.95 11.09
C GLY A 418 1.82 -9.45 11.01
N GLN A 419 0.70 -10.17 10.89
CA GLN A 419 0.71 -11.62 10.63
C GLN A 419 1.10 -11.91 9.18
N HIS A 420 1.75 -13.04 8.94
CA HIS A 420 2.07 -13.60 7.62
C HIS A 420 1.56 -15.04 7.49
N LEU A 421 0.24 -15.23 7.58
CA LEU A 421 -0.42 -16.51 7.39
C LEU A 421 -0.73 -16.72 5.91
N TRP A 422 0.29 -17.08 5.16
CA TRP A 422 0.22 -17.37 3.73
C TRP A 422 1.09 -18.58 3.38
N ASN A 423 0.60 -19.44 2.50
CA ASN A 423 1.35 -20.53 1.92
C ASN A 423 2.33 -20.04 0.85
N MET A 424 3.60 -19.87 1.22
CA MET A 424 4.68 -19.45 0.32
C MET A 424 5.36 -20.61 -0.40
N SER A 425 5.08 -21.86 0.01
CA SER A 425 5.75 -23.04 -0.53
C SER A 425 5.40 -23.33 -2.00
N GLY A 426 4.32 -22.73 -2.51
CA GLY A 426 3.75 -23.02 -3.83
C GLY A 426 3.02 -24.37 -3.91
N GLN A 427 2.93 -25.13 -2.82
CA GLN A 427 2.14 -26.36 -2.79
C GLN A 427 0.65 -26.06 -2.76
N ASP A 428 -0.15 -26.85 -3.46
CA ASP A 428 -1.61 -26.79 -3.36
C ASP A 428 -2.07 -27.37 -2.01
N ALA A 429 -2.64 -26.52 -1.15
CA ALA A 429 -3.05 -26.85 0.22
C ALA A 429 -4.24 -25.97 0.68
N PRO A 430 -5.43 -26.09 0.05
CA PRO A 430 -6.58 -25.24 0.33
C PRO A 430 -7.09 -25.34 1.78
N GLU A 431 -6.79 -26.44 2.48
CA GLU A 431 -7.06 -26.56 3.91
C GLU A 431 -6.31 -25.54 4.76
N LEU A 432 -5.12 -25.11 4.33
CA LEU A 432 -4.35 -24.05 5.01
C LEU A 432 -5.02 -22.70 4.86
N ASP A 433 -5.54 -22.37 3.68
CA ASP A 433 -6.22 -21.10 3.45
C ASP A 433 -7.46 -20.98 4.34
N ALA A 434 -8.23 -22.05 4.49
CA ALA A 434 -9.36 -22.11 5.41
C ALA A 434 -8.93 -21.93 6.88
N LEU A 435 -7.86 -22.61 7.30
CA LEU A 435 -7.31 -22.52 8.65
C LEU A 435 -6.78 -21.11 8.97
N PHE A 436 -6.02 -20.52 8.05
CA PHE A 436 -5.48 -19.17 8.16
C PHE A 436 -6.59 -18.12 8.15
N THR A 437 -7.62 -18.30 7.33
CA THR A 437 -8.80 -17.41 7.34
C THR A 437 -9.54 -17.49 8.67
N ALA A 438 -9.72 -18.70 9.22
CA ALA A 438 -10.33 -18.89 10.54
C ALA A 438 -9.49 -18.22 11.64
N ALA A 439 -8.16 -18.36 11.61
CA ALA A 439 -7.26 -17.70 12.56
C ALA A 439 -7.34 -16.17 12.48
N ASN A 440 -7.41 -15.59 11.29
CA ASN A 440 -7.51 -14.14 11.11
C ASN A 440 -8.85 -13.55 11.61
N ARG A 441 -9.92 -14.35 11.62
CA ARG A 441 -11.24 -13.97 12.14
C ARG A 441 -11.45 -14.30 13.63
N ASP A 442 -10.60 -15.15 14.21
CA ASP A 442 -10.71 -15.54 15.62
C ASP A 442 -10.42 -14.35 16.55
N PRO A 443 -11.23 -14.11 17.59
CA PRO A 443 -10.99 -13.02 18.55
C PRO A 443 -9.58 -13.04 19.19
N ARG A 444 -8.96 -14.22 19.34
CA ARG A 444 -7.60 -14.37 19.87
C ARG A 444 -6.54 -13.71 18.99
N MET A 445 -6.80 -13.50 17.71
CA MET A 445 -5.91 -12.70 16.84
C MET A 445 -5.74 -11.27 17.35
N SER A 446 -6.76 -10.70 18.00
CA SER A 446 -6.66 -9.38 18.61
C SER A 446 -5.67 -9.35 19.78
N ALA A 447 -5.57 -10.44 20.54
CA ALA A 447 -4.59 -10.59 21.63
C ALA A 447 -3.17 -10.76 21.07
N LEU A 448 -3.00 -11.56 20.01
CA LEU A 448 -1.71 -11.72 19.32
C LEU A 448 -1.19 -10.37 18.80
N TYR A 449 -2.03 -9.58 18.13
CA TYR A 449 -1.65 -8.23 17.68
C TYR A 449 -1.33 -7.28 18.84
N SER A 450 -2.10 -7.36 19.94
CA SER A 450 -1.81 -6.54 21.13
C SER A 450 -0.43 -6.86 21.70
N ARG A 451 -0.07 -8.16 21.77
CA ARG A 451 1.25 -8.59 22.22
C ARG A 451 2.35 -8.18 21.24
N TYR A 452 2.13 -8.40 19.96
CA TYR A 452 3.06 -8.04 18.89
C TYR A 452 3.41 -6.54 18.88
N LEU A 453 2.42 -5.65 18.98
CA LEU A 453 2.65 -4.21 19.06
C LEU A 453 3.35 -3.79 20.35
N LYS A 454 3.12 -4.51 21.46
CA LYS A 454 3.87 -4.33 22.69
C LYS A 454 5.33 -4.75 22.54
N ASP A 455 5.57 -5.91 21.93
CA ASP A 455 6.93 -6.39 21.66
C ASP A 455 7.69 -5.41 20.74
N TRP A 456 7.02 -4.78 19.77
CA TRP A 456 7.57 -3.69 18.96
C TRP A 456 7.97 -2.47 19.80
N ALA A 457 7.08 -2.04 20.71
CA ALA A 457 7.37 -0.93 21.63
C ALA A 457 8.56 -1.25 22.57
N GLU A 458 8.57 -2.45 23.15
CA GLU A 458 9.65 -2.93 24.03
C GLU A 458 10.99 -3.07 23.30
N ALA A 459 10.95 -3.35 21.98
CA ALA A 459 12.13 -3.38 21.13
C ALA A 459 12.66 -1.97 20.81
N ASP A 460 12.05 -0.87 21.29
CA ASP A 460 12.39 0.52 20.93
C ASP A 460 12.08 0.85 19.46
N GLY A 461 11.04 0.20 18.93
CA GLY A 461 10.49 0.52 17.62
C GLY A 461 9.74 1.86 17.62
N GLY A 462 9.82 2.59 16.51
CA GLY A 462 9.15 3.86 16.29
C GLY A 462 7.80 3.70 15.58
N LEU A 463 7.59 4.46 14.50
CA LEU A 463 6.41 4.33 13.64
C LEU A 463 6.27 2.88 13.13
N PHE A 464 5.10 2.29 13.34
CA PHE A 464 4.73 0.98 12.83
C PHE A 464 3.68 1.10 11.73
N MET A 465 4.00 0.72 10.51
CA MET A 465 3.02 0.64 9.43
C MET A 465 2.41 -0.77 9.40
N HIS A 466 1.09 -0.89 9.60
CA HIS A 466 0.40 -2.15 9.30
C HIS A 466 0.43 -2.40 7.79
N LEU A 467 0.51 -3.67 7.36
CA LEU A 467 0.62 -3.98 5.93
C LEU A 467 -0.54 -3.40 5.13
N LEU A 468 -1.81 -3.76 5.38
CA LEU A 468 -2.96 -3.16 4.67
C LEU A 468 -4.04 -2.67 5.62
N ASP A 469 -4.66 -1.54 5.31
CA ASP A 469 -5.81 -1.00 6.05
C ASP A 469 -7.09 -1.84 5.82
N CYS A 470 -7.36 -2.22 4.57
CA CYS A 470 -8.58 -2.94 4.18
C CYS A 470 -8.37 -3.80 2.93
N GLY A 471 -8.71 -5.08 2.96
CA GLY A 471 -8.67 -5.98 1.80
C GLY A 471 -9.33 -7.33 2.07
N SER A 472 -9.98 -7.90 1.05
CA SER A 472 -10.70 -9.18 1.15
C SER A 472 -9.81 -10.33 1.64
N PHE A 473 -10.41 -11.27 2.37
CA PHE A 473 -9.80 -12.53 2.81
C PHE A 473 -10.07 -13.69 1.85
N GLU A 474 -10.48 -13.38 0.62
CA GLU A 474 -10.70 -14.37 -0.45
C GLU A 474 -9.44 -14.60 -1.31
N GLY A 475 -8.32 -13.98 -0.94
CA GLY A 475 -7.02 -14.13 -1.58
C GLY A 475 -5.91 -14.53 -0.60
N ALA A 476 -4.71 -14.70 -1.15
CA ALA A 476 -3.53 -15.07 -0.37
C ALA A 476 -3.24 -14.10 0.79
N GLY A 477 -3.10 -14.64 2.00
CA GLY A 477 -2.47 -13.97 3.15
C GLY A 477 -3.34 -13.10 4.04
N ASN A 478 -4.60 -12.81 3.69
CA ASN A 478 -5.57 -12.13 4.56
C ASN A 478 -5.05 -10.82 5.19
N TRP A 479 -4.32 -10.01 4.44
CA TRP A 479 -3.47 -8.92 4.97
C TRP A 479 -4.21 -7.74 5.59
N GLY A 480 -5.44 -7.46 5.15
CA GLY A 480 -6.23 -6.32 5.60
C GLY A 480 -6.47 -6.31 7.11
N ALA A 481 -6.35 -5.14 7.74
CA ALA A 481 -6.87 -4.95 9.10
C ALA A 481 -8.40 -5.09 9.13
N LEU A 482 -9.05 -4.69 8.03
CA LEU A 482 -10.45 -4.92 7.68
C LEU A 482 -10.55 -5.80 6.43
N GLU A 483 -11.62 -6.59 6.31
CA GLU A 483 -11.96 -7.34 5.09
C GLU A 483 -12.71 -6.46 4.06
N TYR A 484 -13.49 -5.51 4.56
CA TYR A 484 -14.26 -4.54 3.80
C TYR A 484 -14.50 -3.29 4.64
N ILE A 485 -14.63 -2.12 4.02
CA ILE A 485 -14.51 -0.83 4.72
C ILE A 485 -15.61 -0.57 5.78
N THR A 486 -16.76 -1.25 5.66
CA THR A 486 -17.86 -1.19 6.65
C THR A 486 -17.82 -2.28 7.71
N GLN A 487 -16.81 -3.16 7.71
CA GLN A 487 -16.72 -4.25 8.68
C GLN A 487 -16.86 -3.71 10.12
N PRO A 488 -17.78 -4.28 10.92
CA PRO A 488 -17.92 -3.89 12.31
C PRO A 488 -16.62 -4.09 13.06
N ARG A 489 -16.23 -3.11 13.90
CA ARG A 489 -14.98 -3.17 14.66
C ARG A 489 -14.89 -4.44 15.53
N ALA A 490 -16.01 -4.88 16.12
CA ALA A 490 -16.08 -6.09 16.94
C ALA A 490 -15.82 -7.39 16.16
N GLU A 491 -15.95 -7.35 14.83
CA GLU A 491 -15.71 -8.48 13.92
C GLU A 491 -14.36 -8.37 13.20
N ALA A 492 -13.54 -7.36 13.54
CA ALA A 492 -12.25 -7.09 12.91
C ALA A 492 -11.11 -7.14 13.95
N PRO A 493 -10.63 -8.34 14.36
CA PRO A 493 -9.69 -8.50 15.47
C PRO A 493 -8.40 -7.67 15.33
N LYS A 494 -7.85 -7.59 14.11
CA LYS A 494 -6.64 -6.82 13.80
C LYS A 494 -6.88 -5.32 13.92
N TYR A 495 -7.92 -4.82 13.24
CA TYR A 495 -8.29 -3.41 13.30
C TYR A 495 -8.60 -2.97 14.73
N ASP A 496 -9.33 -3.77 15.50
CA ASP A 496 -9.61 -3.46 16.90
C ASP A 496 -8.33 -3.33 17.73
N ALA A 497 -7.37 -4.25 17.58
CA ALA A 497 -6.09 -4.18 18.28
C ALA A 497 -5.30 -2.91 17.93
N LEU A 498 -5.22 -2.54 16.65
CA LEU A 498 -4.57 -1.31 16.19
C LEU A 498 -5.23 -0.06 16.80
N GLN A 499 -6.57 -0.01 16.78
CA GLN A 499 -7.34 1.12 17.32
C GLN A 499 -7.20 1.24 18.85
N ARG A 500 -7.21 0.10 19.57
CA ARG A 500 -6.96 0.08 21.02
C ARG A 500 -5.55 0.58 21.34
N PHE A 501 -4.54 0.13 20.60
CA PHE A 501 -3.16 0.57 20.77
C PHE A 501 -3.00 2.09 20.55
N MET A 502 -3.58 2.64 19.47
CA MET A 502 -3.54 4.08 19.20
C MET A 502 -4.25 4.93 20.26
N SER A 503 -5.35 4.41 20.82
CA SER A 503 -6.18 5.12 21.81
C SER A 503 -5.64 5.01 23.24
N ALA A 504 -4.61 4.17 23.49
CA ALA A 504 -4.02 4.03 24.80
C ALA A 504 -3.33 5.36 25.22
N PRO A 505 -3.54 5.84 26.47
CA PRO A 505 -2.93 7.08 26.96
C PRO A 505 -1.40 7.05 26.82
N ASP A 506 -0.82 5.91 27.16
CA ASP A 506 0.57 5.52 26.95
C ASP A 506 0.59 4.06 26.46
N PRO A 507 1.29 3.72 25.37
CA PRO A 507 1.52 2.31 25.04
C PRO A 507 2.33 1.67 26.19
N PRO A 508 1.91 0.51 26.70
CA PRO A 508 2.45 -0.10 27.91
C PRO A 508 3.92 -0.51 27.80
#